data_AF-A0A7D9K1H2-F1
#
_entry.id   AF-A0A7D9K1H2-F1
#
_cell.length_a   1.000
_cell.length_b   1.000
_cell.length_c   1.000
_cell.angle_alpha   90.00
_cell.angle_beta   90.00
_cell.angle_gamma   90.00
#
_symmetry.space_group_name_H-M   'P 1'
#
loop_
_entity.id
_entity.type
_entity.pdbx_description
1 polymer ?
#
loop_
_entity_poly.entity_id
_entity_poly.type
_entity_poly.pdbx_seq_one_letter_code
_entity_poly.pdbx_strand_id
1 'polypeptide(L)'
;MCFNTFIQHIKAEKYRQFGFSFKLLNPIHWFQFADDAAVITGQESENQHLLNRFSIWCQWSNMIIRVDKCSTFGIKKAITKSVQYLPKLIISNNLIPTVKIGEAFQYLGCYFDFNMSNDNHKTELTTLVNELMTDIDSKPLHPRNKLLVYSRYVLSKISWHFTIATLSKTWVIENIDPVVNQYIRKWLEIPISGTL
;
A
#
# COMPACT_ATOMS: atom_id res chain seq x y z
N MET A 1 1.43 24.28 -11.27
CA MET A 1 2.25 23.07 -11.52
C MET A 1 3.41 23.13 -10.54
N CYS A 2 3.35 22.41 -9.41
CA CYS A 2 4.46 22.39 -8.45
C CYS A 2 5.57 21.49 -9.00
N PHE A 3 6.67 22.09 -9.44
CA PHE A 3 7.86 21.36 -9.82
C PHE A 3 8.57 20.88 -8.55
N ASN A 4 8.60 19.57 -8.34
CA ASN A 4 9.42 18.99 -7.29
C ASN A 4 10.88 18.98 -7.77
N THR A 5 11.66 19.95 -7.30
CA THR A 5 13.06 20.17 -7.69
C THR A 5 13.96 19.02 -7.28
N PHE A 6 13.62 18.30 -6.20
CA PHE A 6 14.31 17.08 -5.80
C PHE A 6 14.16 15.97 -6.83
N ILE A 7 12.92 15.73 -7.30
CA ILE A 7 12.64 14.71 -8.31
C ILE A 7 13.40 14.98 -9.61
N GLN A 8 13.55 16.25 -10.01
CA GLN A 8 14.36 16.61 -11.17
C GLN A 8 15.84 16.31 -10.94
N HIS A 9 16.36 16.64 -9.75
CA HIS A 9 17.75 16.39 -9.39
C HIS A 9 18.11 14.89 -9.37
N ILE A 10 17.24 14.03 -8.83
CA ILE A 10 17.47 12.58 -8.81
C ILE A 10 17.26 11.89 -10.16
N LYS A 11 16.67 12.56 -11.15
CA LYS A 11 16.57 12.07 -12.54
C LYS A 11 17.88 12.19 -13.33
N ALA A 12 18.88 12.90 -12.78
CA ALA A 12 20.21 13.01 -13.37
C ALA A 12 20.86 11.63 -13.55
N GLU A 13 21.68 11.49 -14.59
CA GLU A 13 22.26 10.21 -15.02
C GLU A 13 23.02 9.48 -13.90
N LYS A 14 23.74 10.23 -13.05
CA LYS A 14 24.49 9.70 -11.90
C LYS A 14 23.66 8.93 -10.87
N TYR A 15 22.36 9.18 -10.78
CA TYR A 15 21.46 8.51 -9.84
C TYR A 15 20.62 7.40 -10.49
N ARG A 16 20.59 7.34 -11.83
CA ARG A 16 19.83 6.30 -12.55
C ARG A 16 20.37 4.90 -12.24
N GLN A 17 21.67 4.78 -11.99
CA GLN A 17 22.30 3.51 -11.65
C GLN A 17 21.82 2.90 -10.32
N PHE A 18 21.20 3.69 -9.43
CA PHE A 18 20.73 3.21 -8.12
C PHE A 18 19.35 2.54 -8.17
N GLY A 19 18.61 2.73 -9.27
CA GLY A 19 17.26 2.19 -9.43
C GLY A 19 17.22 0.87 -10.19
N PHE A 20 16.08 0.18 -10.06
CA PHE A 20 15.82 -1.02 -10.85
C PHE A 20 15.39 -0.65 -12.26
N SER A 21 16.06 -1.22 -13.26
CA SER A 21 15.71 -1.08 -14.66
C SER A 21 14.83 -2.25 -15.10
N PHE A 22 13.62 -1.94 -15.55
CA PHE A 22 12.86 -2.86 -16.39
C PHE A 22 13.21 -2.54 -17.85
N LYS A 23 13.32 -3.55 -18.72
CA LYS A 23 13.88 -3.47 -20.09
C LYS A 23 13.38 -2.32 -21.00
N LEU A 24 12.35 -1.57 -20.59
CA LEU A 24 11.72 -0.46 -21.34
C LEU A 24 11.43 0.79 -20.48
N LEU A 25 11.83 0.83 -19.21
CA LEU A 25 11.52 1.93 -18.29
C LEU A 25 12.79 2.55 -17.72
N ASN A 26 12.75 3.87 -17.51
CA ASN A 26 13.78 4.56 -16.76
C ASN A 26 13.90 3.95 -15.35
N PRO A 27 15.10 3.79 -14.80
CA PRO A 27 15.29 3.20 -13.48
C PRO A 27 14.47 3.94 -12.41
N ILE A 28 13.62 3.20 -11.71
CA ILE A 28 12.75 3.75 -10.66
C ILE A 28 13.38 3.44 -9.32
N HIS A 29 13.68 4.49 -8.55
CA HIS A 29 14.27 4.41 -7.21
C HIS A 29 13.56 5.31 -6.19
N TRP A 30 12.55 6.07 -6.62
CA TRP A 30 11.86 7.03 -5.78
C TRP A 30 10.37 7.06 -6.08
N PHE A 31 9.58 6.94 -5.02
CA PHE A 31 8.13 7.06 -5.01
C PHE A 31 7.77 8.19 -4.07
N GLN A 32 6.85 9.06 -4.48
CA GLN A 32 6.39 10.15 -3.63
C GLN A 32 4.93 10.46 -3.91
N PHE A 33 4.17 10.62 -2.82
CA PHE A 33 2.82 11.12 -2.83
C PHE A 33 2.64 12.06 -1.65
N ALA A 34 2.42 13.35 -1.92
CA ALA A 34 2.47 14.41 -0.90
C ALA A 34 3.77 14.37 -0.07
N ASP A 35 3.66 14.23 1.25
CA ASP A 35 4.76 14.11 2.20
C ASP A 35 5.29 12.67 2.35
N ASP A 36 4.51 11.67 1.96
CA ASP A 36 4.96 10.27 1.95
C ASP A 36 5.94 10.04 0.79
N ALA A 37 7.15 9.59 1.14
CA ALA A 37 8.18 9.23 0.18
C ALA A 37 8.75 7.86 0.51
N ALA A 38 9.02 7.06 -0.54
CA ALA A 38 9.68 5.77 -0.44
C ALA A 38 10.85 5.71 -1.43
N VAL A 39 12.00 5.25 -0.93
CA VAL A 39 13.21 5.04 -1.72
C VAL A 39 13.49 3.54 -1.80
N ILE A 40 13.82 3.05 -2.98
CA ILE A 40 14.13 1.64 -3.20
C ILE A 40 15.37 1.54 -4.10
N THR A 41 16.42 0.89 -3.62
CA THR A 41 17.67 0.67 -4.35
C THR A 41 18.14 -0.77 -4.22
N GLY A 42 19.15 -1.15 -5.03
CA GLY A 42 19.77 -2.48 -4.96
C GLY A 42 20.72 -2.65 -3.77
N GLN A 43 21.37 -1.56 -3.33
CA GLN A 43 22.32 -1.58 -2.22
C GLN A 43 21.95 -0.60 -1.09
N GLU A 44 22.30 -0.98 0.14
CA GLU A 44 22.09 -0.14 1.34
C GLU A 44 22.87 1.18 1.26
N SER A 45 24.08 1.16 0.70
CA SER A 45 24.94 2.34 0.49
C SER A 45 24.29 3.36 -0.45
N GLU A 46 23.65 2.89 -1.53
CA GLU A 46 22.94 3.73 -2.50
C GLU A 46 21.70 4.37 -1.87
N ASN A 47 20.95 3.60 -1.09
CA ASN A 47 19.82 4.09 -0.29
C ASN A 47 20.27 5.20 0.65
N GLN A 48 21.34 4.98 1.42
CA GLN A 48 21.89 6.00 2.31
C GLN A 48 22.32 7.26 1.57
N HIS A 49 22.91 7.12 0.37
CA HIS A 49 23.30 8.27 -0.44
C HIS A 49 22.07 9.09 -0.88
N LEU A 50 21.01 8.45 -1.37
CA LEU A 50 19.77 9.13 -1.76
C LEU A 50 19.08 9.80 -0.55
N LEU A 51 19.03 9.12 0.60
CA LEU A 51 18.49 9.68 1.84
C LEU A 51 19.26 10.91 2.31
N ASN A 52 20.59 10.91 2.20
CA ASN A 52 21.41 12.08 2.53
C ASN A 52 21.09 13.27 1.61
N ARG A 53 20.90 13.02 0.30
CA ARG A 53 20.50 14.08 -0.65
C ARG A 53 19.10 14.60 -0.35
N PHE A 54 18.17 13.72 0.03
CA PHE A 54 16.82 14.11 0.43
C PHE A 54 16.84 14.96 1.70
N SER A 55 17.62 14.56 2.71
CA SER A 55 17.80 15.32 3.95
C SER A 55 18.32 16.73 3.69
N ILE A 56 19.33 16.90 2.83
CA ILE A 56 19.84 18.22 2.42
C ILE A 56 18.75 19.05 1.73
N TRP A 57 17.94 18.43 0.86
CA TRP A 57 16.86 19.13 0.17
C TRP A 57 15.72 19.54 1.13
N CYS A 58 15.37 18.68 2.08
CA CYS A 58 14.42 19.02 3.15
C CYS A 58 14.94 20.20 3.99
N GLN A 59 16.21 20.18 4.38
CA GLN A 59 16.83 21.30 5.12
C GLN A 59 16.80 22.60 4.31
N TRP A 60 17.15 22.54 3.01
CA TRP A 60 17.09 23.70 2.12
C TRP A 60 15.67 24.27 2.00
N SER A 61 14.66 23.41 2.01
CA SER A 61 13.24 23.80 1.93
C SER A 61 12.60 24.08 3.29
N ASN A 62 13.39 24.13 4.36
CA ASN A 62 12.92 24.33 5.74
C ASN A 62 11.88 23.27 6.20
N MET A 63 12.07 22.02 5.76
CA MET A 63 11.28 20.85 6.15
C MET A 63 12.06 19.93 7.10
N ILE A 64 11.34 19.28 8.01
CA ILE A 64 11.90 18.36 8.99
C ILE A 64 11.41 16.94 8.69
N ILE A 65 12.35 16.00 8.57
CA ILE A 65 12.04 14.58 8.41
C ILE A 65 11.72 13.98 9.78
N ARG A 66 10.51 13.43 9.92
CA ARG A 66 10.07 12.72 11.12
C ARG A 66 10.54 11.27 11.12
N VAL A 67 11.73 11.04 11.69
CA VAL A 67 12.38 9.71 11.74
C VAL A 67 11.51 8.68 12.47
N ASP A 68 10.71 9.10 13.44
CA ASP A 68 9.76 8.26 14.17
C ASP A 68 8.65 7.66 13.29
N LYS A 69 8.35 8.29 12.16
CA LYS A 69 7.39 7.81 11.16
C LYS A 69 8.04 7.08 9.98
N CYS A 70 9.36 7.08 9.90
CA CYS A 70 10.09 6.39 8.86
C CYS A 70 10.31 4.93 9.24
N SER A 71 10.30 4.04 8.25
CA SER A 71 10.61 2.63 8.42
C SER A 71 11.57 2.16 7.34
N THR A 72 12.43 1.21 7.67
CA THR A 72 13.30 0.55 6.70
C THR A 72 12.96 -0.93 6.57
N PHE A 73 13.07 -1.43 5.34
CA PHE A 73 12.77 -2.81 5.01
C PHE A 73 13.81 -3.32 4.00
N GLY A 74 14.41 -4.47 4.28
CA GLY A 74 15.50 -5.02 3.48
C GLY A 74 15.28 -6.49 3.13
N ILE A 75 15.41 -6.82 1.85
CA ILE A 75 15.47 -8.20 1.37
C ILE A 75 16.80 -8.40 0.66
N LYS A 76 17.51 -9.48 1.01
CA LYS A 76 18.73 -9.89 0.32
C LYS A 76 18.59 -11.31 -0.23
N LYS A 77 19.17 -11.56 -1.39
CA LYS A 77 19.29 -12.91 -1.93
C LYS A 77 20.48 -13.62 -1.28
N ALA A 78 20.23 -14.67 -0.52
CA ALA A 78 21.28 -15.62 -0.10
C ALA A 78 21.47 -16.70 -1.18
N ILE A 79 22.43 -17.61 -0.98
CA ILE A 79 22.86 -18.62 -1.96
C ILE A 79 21.66 -19.41 -2.53
N THR A 80 20.71 -19.79 -1.67
CA THR A 80 19.58 -20.66 -2.05
C THR A 80 18.21 -20.04 -1.81
N LYS A 81 18.10 -18.97 -1.02
CA LYS A 81 16.83 -18.36 -0.61
C LYS A 81 16.96 -16.86 -0.44
N SER A 82 15.86 -16.13 -0.63
CA SER A 82 15.77 -14.75 -0.16
C SER A 82 15.65 -14.73 1.37
N VAL A 83 16.22 -13.71 2.01
CA VAL A 83 16.19 -13.54 3.46
C VAL A 83 15.91 -12.07 3.76
N GLN A 84 14.97 -11.80 4.68
CA GLN A 84 14.76 -10.46 5.23
C GLN A 84 15.91 -10.10 6.16
N TYR A 85 16.43 -8.88 6.04
CA TYR A 85 17.45 -8.34 6.94
C TYR A 85 17.03 -6.97 7.46
N LEU A 86 17.76 -6.45 8.44
CA LEU A 86 17.50 -5.17 9.09
C LEU A 86 18.52 -4.14 8.58
N PRO A 87 18.17 -3.26 7.62
CA PRO A 87 19.07 -2.24 7.11
C PRO A 87 19.40 -1.20 8.18
N LYS A 88 20.61 -0.65 8.17
CA LYS A 88 21.05 0.38 9.12
C LYS A 88 21.18 1.72 8.40
N LEU A 89 20.04 2.35 8.14
CA LEU A 89 19.99 3.68 7.51
C LEU A 89 19.85 4.78 8.56
N ILE A 90 20.60 5.86 8.36
CA ILE A 90 20.69 6.99 9.29
C ILE A 90 20.20 8.27 8.61
N ILE A 91 19.34 9.04 9.25
CA ILE A 91 18.94 10.38 8.80
C ILE A 91 19.13 11.36 9.96
N SER A 92 19.81 12.48 9.70
CA SER A 92 20.03 13.53 10.71
C SER A 92 20.62 12.99 12.02
N ASN A 93 21.61 12.09 11.92
CA ASN A 93 22.26 11.36 13.01
C ASN A 93 21.37 10.39 13.82
N ASN A 94 20.12 10.17 13.40
CA ASN A 94 19.22 9.20 14.02
C ASN A 94 19.09 7.95 13.15
N LEU A 95 19.10 6.77 13.77
CA LEU A 95 18.83 5.51 13.10
C LEU A 95 17.33 5.41 12.77
N ILE A 96 17.00 5.10 11.52
CA ILE A 96 15.60 4.88 11.13
C ILE A 96 15.14 3.52 11.69
N PRO A 97 13.96 3.43 12.31
CA PRO A 97 13.38 2.16 12.73
C PRO A 97 13.33 1.12 11.60
N THR A 98 13.63 -0.13 11.93
CA THR A 98 13.56 -1.27 11.00
C THR A 98 12.28 -2.05 11.23
N VAL A 99 11.60 -2.45 10.16
CA VAL A 99 10.48 -3.41 10.23
C VAL A 99 11.02 -4.75 10.73
N LYS A 100 10.38 -5.35 11.73
CA LYS A 100 10.89 -6.60 12.30
C LYS A 100 10.77 -7.75 11.30
N ILE A 101 11.56 -8.80 11.54
CA ILE A 101 11.55 -9.99 10.68
C ILE A 101 10.17 -10.65 10.76
N GLY A 102 9.56 -10.87 9.59
CA GLY A 102 8.22 -11.45 9.48
C GLY A 102 7.07 -10.45 9.64
N GLU A 103 7.34 -9.19 10.01
CA GLU A 103 6.33 -8.14 10.00
C GLU A 103 6.20 -7.49 8.61
N ALA A 104 5.05 -6.87 8.36
CA ALA A 104 4.77 -6.09 7.17
C ALA A 104 4.82 -4.59 7.49
N PHE A 105 5.08 -3.77 6.47
CA PHE A 105 4.87 -2.32 6.56
C PHE A 105 3.79 -1.88 5.57
N GLN A 106 3.24 -0.70 5.78
CA GLN A 106 2.21 -0.13 4.91
C GLN A 106 2.75 1.11 4.19
N TYR A 107 2.47 1.23 2.90
CA TYR A 107 2.72 2.44 2.12
C TYR A 107 1.51 2.73 1.22
N LEU A 108 0.93 3.93 1.38
CA LEU A 108 -0.30 4.35 0.69
C LEU A 108 -1.45 3.33 0.80
N GLY A 109 -1.60 2.72 1.98
CA GLY A 109 -2.62 1.71 2.26
C GLY A 109 -2.25 0.29 1.83
N CYS A 110 -1.19 0.09 1.03
CA CYS A 110 -0.77 -1.23 0.56
C CYS A 110 0.23 -1.86 1.54
N TYR A 111 0.04 -3.15 1.86
CA TYR A 111 0.95 -3.90 2.72
C TYR A 111 2.09 -4.52 1.92
N PHE A 112 3.28 -4.43 2.48
CA PHE A 112 4.50 -5.03 1.94
C PHE A 112 5.09 -5.94 3.01
N ASP A 113 5.04 -7.24 2.75
CA ASP A 113 5.68 -8.26 3.57
C ASP A 113 6.84 -8.93 2.80
N PHE A 114 7.56 -9.83 3.47
CA PHE A 114 8.66 -10.55 2.85
C PHE A 114 8.23 -11.46 1.69
N ASN A 115 7.02 -12.00 1.72
CA ASN A 115 6.50 -12.92 0.71
C ASN A 115 5.80 -12.19 -0.45
N MET A 116 5.67 -10.86 -0.37
CA MET A 116 4.77 -10.05 -1.20
C MET A 116 3.35 -10.64 -1.24
N SER A 117 2.88 -11.15 -0.10
CA SER A 117 1.54 -11.71 0.02
C SER A 117 0.48 -10.62 0.25
N ASN A 118 -0.73 -10.88 -0.25
CA ASN A 118 -1.89 -10.01 -0.07
C ASN A 118 -2.78 -10.45 1.11
N ASP A 119 -2.32 -11.34 1.99
CA ASP A 119 -3.19 -11.96 3.00
C ASP A 119 -3.68 -10.98 4.07
N ASN A 120 -2.83 -10.03 4.49
CA ASN A 120 -3.25 -8.94 5.39
C ASN A 120 -4.34 -8.09 4.72
N HIS A 121 -4.16 -7.78 3.44
CA HIS A 121 -5.11 -6.98 2.67
C HIS A 121 -6.45 -7.70 2.45
N LYS A 122 -6.41 -9.00 2.15
CA LYS A 122 -7.59 -9.86 2.04
C LYS A 122 -8.39 -9.89 3.34
N THR A 123 -7.70 -9.98 4.47
CA THR A 123 -8.31 -10.01 5.80
C THR A 123 -8.95 -8.66 6.11
N GLU A 124 -8.23 -7.56 5.91
CA GLU A 124 -8.75 -6.22 6.12
C GLU A 124 -9.97 -5.92 5.23
N LEU A 125 -9.90 -6.27 3.94
CA LEU A 125 -11.01 -6.08 3.01
C LEU A 125 -12.24 -6.89 3.41
N THR A 126 -12.06 -8.15 3.82
CA THR A 126 -13.17 -9.00 4.28
C THR A 126 -13.83 -8.42 5.53
N THR A 127 -13.02 -7.94 6.49
CA THR A 127 -13.52 -7.29 7.70
C THR A 127 -14.28 -6.01 7.36
N LEU A 128 -13.71 -5.14 6.52
CA LEU A 128 -14.33 -3.89 6.09
C LEU A 128 -15.67 -4.13 5.40
N VAL A 129 -15.75 -5.10 4.49
CA VAL A 129 -17.00 -5.45 3.80
C VAL A 129 -18.05 -5.92 4.81
N ASN A 130 -17.68 -6.80 5.73
CA ASN A 130 -18.61 -7.26 6.77
C ASN A 130 -19.12 -6.10 7.63
N GLU A 131 -18.23 -5.25 8.13
CA GLU A 131 -18.59 -4.08 8.95
C GLU A 131 -19.54 -3.13 8.22
N LEU A 132 -19.21 -2.77 6.97
CA LEU A 132 -20.03 -1.87 6.16
C LEU A 132 -21.42 -2.46 5.87
N MET A 133 -21.49 -3.75 5.53
CA MET A 133 -22.76 -4.39 5.22
C MET A 133 -23.63 -4.58 6.48
N THR A 134 -23.03 -4.94 7.62
CA THR A 134 -23.73 -5.03 8.91
C THR A 134 -24.24 -3.65 9.35
N ASP A 135 -23.45 -2.59 9.20
CA ASP A 135 -23.86 -1.22 9.54
C ASP A 135 -25.07 -0.78 8.70
N ILE A 136 -25.06 -1.02 7.38
CA ILE A 136 -26.20 -0.71 6.50
C ILE A 136 -27.43 -1.52 6.89
N ASP A 137 -27.25 -2.80 7.22
CA ASP A 137 -28.35 -3.69 7.57
C ASP A 137 -29.04 -3.26 8.87
N SER A 138 -28.26 -2.85 9.87
CA SER A 138 -28.74 -2.42 11.18
C SER A 138 -29.61 -1.15 11.14
N LYS A 139 -29.45 -0.33 10.10
CA LYS A 139 -30.17 0.95 9.98
C LYS A 139 -31.60 0.72 9.49
N PRO A 140 -32.60 1.44 10.04
CA PRO A 140 -34.00 1.36 9.64
C PRO A 140 -34.25 2.11 8.32
N LEU A 141 -33.56 1.70 7.27
CA LEU A 141 -33.67 2.25 5.92
C LEU A 141 -34.54 1.34 5.07
N HIS A 142 -35.34 1.95 4.19
CA HIS A 142 -36.04 1.22 3.14
C HIS A 142 -35.03 0.42 2.28
N PRO A 143 -35.33 -0.83 1.87
CA PRO A 143 -34.41 -1.68 1.10
C PRO A 143 -33.77 -1.00 -0.10
N ARG A 144 -34.56 -0.25 -0.88
CA ARG A 144 -34.06 0.57 -2.00
C ARG A 144 -32.96 1.55 -1.58
N ASN A 145 -33.08 2.18 -0.43
CA ASN A 145 -32.07 3.11 0.08
C ASN A 145 -30.82 2.36 0.56
N LYS A 146 -30.96 1.16 1.14
CA LYS A 146 -29.82 0.30 1.50
C LYS A 146 -28.99 -0.05 0.25
N LEU A 147 -29.64 -0.41 -0.86
CA LEU A 147 -28.97 -0.67 -2.14
C LEU A 147 -28.29 0.59 -2.74
N LEU A 148 -28.92 1.75 -2.59
CA LEU A 148 -28.29 3.02 -3.01
C LEU A 148 -27.05 3.34 -2.17
N VAL A 149 -27.07 3.09 -0.86
CA VAL A 149 -25.89 3.25 -0.01
C VAL A 149 -24.80 2.25 -0.41
N TYR A 150 -25.14 0.99 -0.63
CA TYR A 150 -24.18 -0.01 -1.11
C TYR A 150 -23.49 0.44 -2.41
N SER A 151 -24.27 0.77 -3.44
CA SER A 151 -23.74 1.16 -4.75
C SER A 151 -22.91 2.44 -4.74
N ARG A 152 -23.30 3.45 -3.94
CA ARG A 152 -22.64 4.77 -3.94
C ARG A 152 -21.52 4.92 -2.91
N TYR A 153 -21.58 4.18 -1.81
CA TYR A 153 -20.63 4.34 -0.71
C TYR A 153 -19.74 3.11 -0.55
N VAL A 154 -20.33 1.92 -0.41
CA VAL A 154 -19.56 0.68 -0.16
C VAL A 154 -18.65 0.38 -1.33
N LEU A 155 -19.18 0.36 -2.56
CA LEU A 155 -18.38 0.09 -3.76
C LEU A 155 -17.21 1.08 -3.91
N SER A 156 -17.44 2.37 -3.67
CA SER A 156 -16.39 3.39 -3.73
C SER A 156 -15.32 3.19 -2.66
N LYS A 157 -15.70 2.77 -1.44
CA LYS A 157 -14.75 2.48 -0.36
C LYS A 157 -13.90 1.26 -0.66
N ILE A 158 -14.49 0.17 -1.13
CA ILE A 158 -13.74 -1.06 -1.44
C ILE A 158 -12.96 -0.97 -2.75
N SER A 159 -13.36 -0.09 -3.68
CA SER A 159 -12.66 0.10 -4.95
C SER A 159 -11.19 0.46 -4.77
N TRP A 160 -10.84 1.20 -3.70
CA TRP A 160 -9.44 1.49 -3.39
C TRP A 160 -8.65 0.22 -3.12
N HIS A 161 -9.20 -0.71 -2.33
CA HIS A 161 -8.55 -1.99 -2.00
C HIS A 161 -8.30 -2.84 -3.24
N PHE A 162 -9.18 -2.81 -4.25
CA PHE A 162 -8.96 -3.48 -5.53
C PHE A 162 -7.94 -2.77 -6.44
N THR A 163 -7.67 -1.49 -6.19
CA THR A 163 -6.69 -0.71 -6.95
C THR A 163 -5.26 -0.95 -6.45
N ILE A 164 -5.08 -1.05 -5.13
CA ILE A 164 -3.74 -1.13 -4.52
C ILE A 164 -3.20 -2.55 -4.34
N ALA A 165 -4.05 -3.57 -4.35
CA ALA A 165 -3.64 -4.95 -4.14
C ALA A 165 -4.07 -5.85 -5.30
N THR A 166 -3.19 -6.80 -5.64
CA THR A 166 -3.44 -7.77 -6.70
C THR A 166 -4.28 -8.93 -6.16
N LEU A 167 -5.60 -8.79 -6.23
CA LEU A 167 -6.55 -9.83 -5.82
C LEU A 167 -7.01 -10.65 -7.02
N SER A 168 -7.07 -11.97 -6.88
CA SER A 168 -7.57 -12.83 -7.95
C SER A 168 -9.09 -12.75 -8.02
N LYS A 169 -9.64 -12.81 -9.24
CA LYS A 169 -11.10 -12.83 -9.45
C LYS A 169 -11.78 -13.97 -8.69
N THR A 170 -11.16 -15.15 -8.69
CA THR A 170 -11.65 -16.33 -7.96
C THR A 170 -11.80 -16.04 -6.47
N TRP A 171 -10.78 -15.43 -5.84
CA TRP A 171 -10.83 -15.11 -4.43
C TRP A 171 -11.96 -14.13 -4.11
N VAL A 172 -12.19 -13.11 -4.95
CA VAL A 172 -13.28 -12.14 -4.76
C VAL A 172 -14.65 -12.82 -4.83
N ILE A 173 -14.87 -13.67 -5.83
CA ILE A 173 -16.12 -14.41 -6.01
C ILE A 173 -16.39 -15.37 -4.84
N GLU A 174 -15.34 -15.96 -4.27
CA GLU A 174 -15.48 -16.93 -3.18
C GLU A 174 -15.62 -16.28 -1.80
N ASN A 175 -15.11 -15.05 -1.59
CA ASN A 175 -15.00 -14.46 -0.26
C ASN A 175 -15.80 -13.16 -0.08
N ILE A 176 -15.92 -12.34 -1.13
CA ILE A 176 -16.61 -11.03 -1.05
C ILE A 176 -18.05 -11.15 -1.56
N ASP A 177 -18.25 -11.76 -2.72
CA ASP A 177 -19.59 -11.90 -3.31
C ASP A 177 -20.60 -12.62 -2.40
N PRO A 178 -20.25 -13.70 -1.66
CA PRO A 178 -21.21 -14.37 -0.80
C PRO A 178 -21.71 -13.48 0.34
N VAL A 179 -20.80 -12.69 0.95
CA VAL A 179 -21.15 -11.74 2.00
C VAL A 179 -22.11 -10.70 1.46
N VAL A 180 -21.77 -10.07 0.34
CA VAL A 180 -22.61 -9.04 -0.28
C VAL A 180 -23.98 -9.61 -0.68
N ASN A 181 -23.99 -10.76 -1.36
CA ASN A 181 -25.21 -11.39 -1.87
C ASN A 181 -26.14 -11.81 -0.73
N GLN A 182 -25.61 -12.25 0.42
CA GLN A 182 -26.42 -12.58 1.60
C GLN A 182 -27.26 -11.37 2.05
N TYR A 183 -26.64 -10.19 2.18
CA TYR A 183 -27.34 -8.97 2.60
C TYR A 183 -28.28 -8.43 1.53
N ILE A 184 -27.86 -8.44 0.26
CA ILE A 184 -28.72 -7.98 -0.85
C ILE A 184 -29.99 -8.84 -0.95
N ARG A 185 -29.85 -10.17 -0.86
CA ARG A 185 -31.00 -11.09 -0.84
C ARG A 185 -31.91 -10.82 0.36
N LYS A 186 -31.33 -10.60 1.54
CA LYS A 186 -32.08 -10.25 2.75
C LYS A 186 -32.89 -8.97 2.56
N TRP A 187 -32.31 -7.92 2.00
CA TRP A 187 -32.99 -6.64 1.80
C TRP A 187 -34.09 -6.71 0.74
N LEU A 188 -33.87 -7.50 -0.31
CA LEU A 188 -34.84 -7.72 -1.39
C LEU A 188 -35.87 -8.82 -1.10
N GLU A 189 -35.78 -9.46 0.07
CA GLU A 189 -36.63 -10.60 0.46
C GLU A 189 -36.59 -11.76 -0.57
N ILE A 190 -35.45 -11.93 -1.23
CA ILE A 190 -35.25 -13.00 -2.22
C ILE A 190 -34.90 -14.30 -1.48
N PRO A 191 -35.58 -15.42 -1.78
CA PRO A 191 -35.28 -16.70 -1.16
C PRO A 191 -33.88 -17.19 -1.51
N ILE A 192 -33.32 -18.07 -0.67
CA ILE A 192 -31.95 -18.59 -0.83
C ILE A 192 -31.78 -19.34 -2.18
N SER A 193 -32.86 -19.90 -2.72
CA SER A 193 -32.90 -20.55 -4.04
C SER A 193 -33.08 -19.58 -5.22
N GLY A 194 -33.34 -18.30 -4.96
CA GLY A 194 -33.49 -17.28 -5.99
C GLY A 194 -32.15 -16.89 -6.61
N THR A 195 -32.12 -16.77 -7.93
CA THR A 195 -30.98 -16.20 -8.67
C THR A 195 -31.02 -14.68 -8.63
N LEU A 196 -29.88 -14.06 -8.29
CA LEU A 196 -29.63 -12.62 -8.46
C LEU A 196 -29.12 -12.34 -9.87
#